data_AF-S3V091-F1
#
_entry.id   AF-S3V091-F1
#
_cell.length_a   1.000
_cell.length_b   1.000
_cell.length_c   1.000
_cell.angle_alpha   90.00
_cell.angle_beta   90.00
_cell.angle_gamma   90.00
#
_symmetry.space_group_name_H-M   'P 1'
#
loop_
_entity.id
_entity.type
_entity.pdbx_description
1 polymer ?
#
loop_
_entity_poly.entity_id
_entity_poly.type
_entity_poly.pdbx_seq_one_letter_code
_entity_poly.pdbx_strand_id
1 'polypeptide(L)' 'MRELEIETALSEWKLRPFLEDLKEGRFIHEHPEGFQVAVKGRQFYESRWG' A
#
# COMPACT_ATOMS: atom_id res chain seq x y z
N MET A 1 -9.62 -1.68 3.42
CA MET A 1 -9.35 -2.91 2.64
C MET A 1 -10.21 -3.01 1.40
N ARG A 2 -11.54 -2.94 1.53
CA ARG A 2 -12.52 -3.06 0.42
C ARG A 2 -12.20 -2.23 -0.83
N GLU A 3 -11.77 -0.98 -0.69
CA GLU A 3 -11.40 -0.13 -1.84
C GLU A 3 -10.22 -0.71 -2.63
N LEU A 4 -9.18 -1.19 -1.95
CA LEU A 4 -8.03 -1.82 -2.61
C LEU A 4 -8.45 -3.07 -3.37
N GLU A 5 -9.39 -3.84 -2.85
CA GLU A 5 -9.91 -5.03 -3.54
C GLU A 5 -10.67 -4.67 -4.81
N ILE A 6 -11.41 -3.55 -4.81
CA ILE A 6 -12.14 -3.04 -5.98
C ILE A 6 -11.15 -2.54 -7.05
N GLU A 7 -10.20 -1.69 -6.66
CA GLU A 7 -9.26 -1.04 -7.58
C GLU A 7 -8.26 -2.03 -8.20
N THR A 8 -7.87 -3.06 -7.45
CA THR A 8 -6.88 -4.05 -7.92
C THR A 8 -7.49 -5.33 -8.45
N ALA A 9 -8.79 -5.56 -8.23
CA ALA A 9 -9.47 -6.84 -8.44
C ALA A 9 -8.81 -8.03 -7.72
N LEU A 10 -8.05 -7.77 -6.66
CA LEU A 10 -7.41 -8.78 -5.83
C LEU A 10 -8.13 -8.85 -4.48
N SER A 11 -8.33 -10.07 -3.97
CA SER A 11 -8.88 -10.28 -2.64
C SER A 11 -7.88 -9.93 -1.54
N GLU A 12 -8.38 -9.65 -0.34
CA GLU A 12 -7.59 -9.27 0.82
C GLU A 12 -6.43 -10.22 1.10
N TRP A 13 -6.67 -11.53 1.07
CA TRP A 13 -5.63 -12.52 1.33
C TRP A 13 -4.46 -12.47 0.33
N LYS A 14 -4.71 -12.01 -0.90
CA LYS A 14 -3.65 -11.80 -1.91
C LYS A 14 -2.94 -10.47 -1.69
N LEU A 15 -3.67 -9.44 -1.28
CA LEU A 15 -3.12 -8.10 -1.07
C LEU A 15 -2.29 -8.02 0.22
N ARG A 16 -2.65 -8.75 1.26
CA ARG A 16 -2.04 -8.63 2.59
C ARG A 16 -0.52 -8.83 2.58
N PRO A 17 0.06 -9.85 1.94
CA PRO A 17 1.51 -10.00 1.88
C PRO A 17 2.22 -8.77 1.29
N PHE A 18 1.70 -8.22 0.18
CA PHE A 18 2.28 -7.03 -0.45
C PHE A 18 2.17 -5.79 0.45
N LEU A 19 1.06 -5.64 1.17
CA LEU A 19 0.86 -4.53 2.11
C LEU A 19 1.80 -4.64 3.31
N GLU A 20 2.06 -5.85 3.82
CA GLU A 20 3.05 -6.07 4.88
C GLU A 20 4.46 -5.74 4.39
N ASP A 21 4.86 -6.18 3.19
CA ASP A 21 6.17 -5.82 2.61
C ASP A 21 6.34 -4.30 2.46
N LEU A 22 5.28 -3.60 2.01
CA LEU A 22 5.28 -2.15 1.89
C LEU A 22 5.35 -1.45 3.26
N LYS A 23 4.72 -2.02 4.30
CA LYS A 23 4.80 -1.52 5.68
C LYS A 23 6.21 -1.71 6.26
N GLU A 24 6.79 -2.89 6.11
CA GLU A 24 8.18 -3.18 6.54
C GLU A 24 9.17 -2.24 5.84
N GLY A 25 8.94 -1.97 4.55
CA GLY A 25 9.69 -0.99 3.77
C GLY A 25 9.48 0.47 4.18
N ARG A 26 8.52 0.75 5.08
CA ARG A 26 8.08 2.10 5.49
C ARG A 26 7.56 2.95 4.32
N PHE A 27 6.94 2.31 3.34
CA PHE A 27 6.34 2.98 2.17
C PHE A 27 4.87 3.31 2.39
N ILE A 28 4.17 2.57 3.26
CA ILE A 28 2.80 2.86 3.69
C ILE A 28 2.65 2.79 5.21
N HIS A 29 1.57 3.35 5.73
CA HIS A 29 1.12 3.25 7.11
C HIS A 29 -0.26 2.59 7.15
N GLU A 30 -0.45 1.67 8.10
CA GLU A 30 -1.76 1.06 8.37
C GLU A 30 -2.42 1.81 9.53
N HIS A 31 -3.68 2.19 9.32
CA HIS A 31 -4.55 2.88 10.26
C HIS A 31 -5.87 2.09 10.40
N PRO A 32 -6.65 2.30 11.47
CA PRO A 32 -7.97 1.68 11.61
C PRO A 32 -8.89 1.92 10.40
N GLU A 33 -8.75 3.06 9.74
CA GLU A 33 -9.55 3.46 8.58
C GLU A 33 -9.04 2.87 7.26
N GLY A 34 -7.79 2.39 7.20
CA GLY A 34 -7.19 1.86 5.97
C GLY A 34 -5.68 2.06 5.87
N PHE A 35 -5.19 2.22 4.64
CA PHE A 35 -3.76 2.39 4.37
C PHE A 35 -3.48 3.77 3.78
N GLN A 36 -2.41 4.39 4.21
CA GLN A 36 -1.95 5.68 3.69
C GLN A 36 -0.51 5.56 3.17
N VAL A 37 -0.23 6.18 2.02
CA VAL A 37 1.14 6.25 1.48
C VAL A 37 2.00 7.15 2.36
N ALA A 38 3.12 6.62 2.85
CA ALA A 38 4.11 7.39 3.60
C ALA A 38 4.90 8.33 2.68
N VAL A 39 5.53 9.36 3.25
CA VAL A 39 6.36 10.31 2.48
C VAL A 39 7.44 9.58 1.67
N LYS A 40 8.11 8.60 2.29
CA LYS A 40 9.11 7.75 1.62
C LYS A 40 8.51 6.96 0.45
N GLY A 41 7.28 6.44 0.60
CA GLY A 41 6.53 5.76 -0.45
C GLY A 41 6.29 6.64 -1.65
N ARG A 42 5.84 7.88 -1.39
CA ARG A 42 5.60 8.87 -2.45
C ARG A 42 6.90 9.21 -3.19
N GLN A 43 7.97 9.56 -2.47
CA GLN A 43 9.26 9.88 -3.07
C GLN A 43 9.82 8.73 -3.91
N PHE A 44 9.68 7.49 -3.42
CA PHE A 44 10.09 6.31 -4.14
C PHE A 44 9.33 6.14 -5.46
N TYR A 45 8.00 6.27 -5.42
CA TYR A 45 7.16 6.20 -6.61
C TYR A 45 7.54 7.28 -7.63
N GLU A 46 7.62 8.54 -7.20
CA GLU A 46 7.99 9.68 -8.06
C GLU A 46 9.36 9.48 -8.71
N SER A 47 10.35 8.96 -7.97
CA SER A 47 11.70 8.73 -8.50
C SER A 47 11.82 7.63 -9.56
N ARG A 48 10.81 6.75 -9.67
CA ARG A 48 10.86 5.57 -10.54
C ARG A 48 9.84 5.62 -11.65
N TRP A 49 8.63 6.09 -11.37
CA TRP A 49 7.47 6.00 -12.26
C TRP A 49 6.68 7.32 -12.39
N GLY A 50 7.09 8.38 -11.68
CA GLY A 50 6.49 9.72 -11.77
C GLY A 50 7.01 10.57 -12.92
#